data_AF-A0A831REE1-F1
#
_entry.id   AF-A0A831REE1-F1
#
_cell.length_a   1.000
_cell.length_b   1.000
_cell.length_c   1.000
_cell.angle_alpha   90.00
_cell.angle_beta   90.00
_cell.angle_gamma   90.00
#
_symmetry.space_group_name_H-M   'P 1'
#
loop_
_entity.id
_entity.type
_entity.pdbx_description
1 polymer ?
#
loop_
_entity_poly.entity_id
_entity_poly.type
_entity_poly.pdbx_seq_one_letter_code
_entity_poly.pdbx_strand_id
1 'polypeptide(L)'
;MNPNEPSKENTTGILRIFVYGTLKRGYWNHDRFCRGAISIEQATVWGRLYHLPAGFPALEIPESSILAHGTADPLTDALTQQRITAETITTIDMSRPSGDWDRIHGEIITFAAPDRVLPPIDRLEGFRPDGRSMYRRVLVPAWNQAVVCLAWVYSMDVGSHGQRLADGVWNR
;
A
#
# COMPACT_ATOMS: atom_id res chain seq x y z
N MET A 1 35.89 -21.64 12.79
CA MET A 1 34.60 -20.96 13.01
C MET A 1 34.88 -19.71 13.82
N ASN A 2 34.62 -18.53 13.26
CA ASN A 2 34.80 -17.26 13.97
C ASN A 2 33.50 -16.92 14.72
N PRO A 3 33.53 -16.62 16.03
CA PRO A 3 32.32 -16.31 16.81
C PRO A 3 31.79 -14.88 16.66
N ASN A 4 32.39 -14.05 15.79
CA ASN A 4 32.09 -12.62 15.63
C ASN A 4 31.51 -12.24 14.25
N GLU A 5 30.95 -13.19 13.50
CA GLU A 5 30.09 -12.82 12.37
C GLU A 5 28.72 -12.43 12.93
N PRO A 6 28.25 -11.18 12.78
CA PRO A 6 26.85 -10.89 13.03
C PRO A 6 26.04 -11.80 12.11
N SER A 7 25.09 -12.55 12.70
CA SER A 7 24.17 -13.39 11.96
C SER A 7 23.58 -12.56 10.82
N LYS A 8 23.65 -13.08 9.58
CA LYS A 8 22.92 -12.54 8.42
C LYS A 8 21.41 -12.79 8.60
N GLU A 9 20.85 -12.33 9.70
CA GLU A 9 19.43 -12.38 9.98
C GLU A 9 18.73 -11.25 9.22
N ASN A 10 18.33 -11.56 7.98
CA ASN A 10 17.12 -11.03 7.33
C ASN A 10 16.83 -9.52 7.42
N THR A 11 17.83 -8.65 7.33
CA THR A 11 17.60 -7.20 7.12
C THR A 11 17.32 -6.88 5.64
N THR A 12 16.58 -7.73 4.94
CA THR A 12 16.13 -7.50 3.56
C THR A 12 14.84 -6.69 3.55
N GLY A 13 14.96 -5.47 4.09
CA GLY A 13 14.08 -4.33 3.83
C GLY A 13 12.73 -4.28 4.54
N ILE A 14 12.45 -3.13 5.16
CA ILE A 14 11.10 -2.79 5.65
C ILE A 14 10.17 -2.55 4.45
N LEU A 15 9.00 -3.16 4.50
CA LEU A 15 7.91 -2.97 3.55
C LEU A 15 6.72 -2.33 4.26
N ARG A 16 6.16 -1.28 3.68
CA ARG A 16 4.92 -0.63 4.14
C ARG A 16 3.84 -0.82 3.10
N ILE A 17 2.68 -1.29 3.53
CA ILE A 17 1.49 -1.42 2.68
C ILE A 17 0.39 -0.55 3.28
N PHE A 18 -0.17 0.35 2.48
CA PHE A 18 -1.39 1.08 2.83
C PHE A 18 -2.60 0.23 2.45
N VAL A 19 -3.47 -0.06 3.43
CA VAL A 19 -4.69 -0.84 3.26
C VAL A 19 -5.91 0.01 3.62
N TYR A 20 -6.94 -0.08 2.79
CA TYR A 20 -8.16 0.74 2.90
C TYR A 20 -9.44 -0.11 2.94
N GLY A 21 -9.30 -1.44 2.99
CA GLY A 21 -10.38 -2.39 2.81
C GLY A 21 -10.27 -3.64 3.65
N THR A 22 -10.45 -4.80 3.02
CA THR A 22 -10.57 -6.11 3.67
C THR A 22 -9.33 -6.54 4.48
N LEU A 23 -8.17 -5.93 4.22
CA LEU A 23 -6.92 -6.13 4.94
C LEU A 23 -6.78 -5.24 6.19
N LYS A 24 -7.65 -4.24 6.40
CA LYS A 24 -7.66 -3.43 7.62
C LYS A 24 -7.92 -4.29 8.86
N ARG A 25 -7.41 -3.89 10.02
CA ARG A 25 -7.65 -4.57 11.29
C ARG A 25 -9.16 -4.73 11.54
N GLY A 26 -9.57 -5.93 11.97
CA GLY A 26 -10.98 -6.27 12.22
C GLY A 26 -11.76 -6.75 10.99
N TYR A 27 -11.13 -6.80 9.80
CA TYR A 27 -11.73 -7.37 8.59
C TYR A 27 -11.21 -8.77 8.30
N TRP A 28 -11.97 -9.51 7.48
CA TRP A 28 -11.82 -10.96 7.31
C TRP A 28 -10.49 -11.42 6.68
N ASN A 29 -9.76 -10.55 5.98
CA ASN A 29 -8.45 -10.90 5.43
C ASN A 29 -7.30 -10.55 6.39
N HIS A 30 -7.51 -9.69 7.38
CA HIS A 30 -6.42 -9.22 8.25
C HIS A 30 -5.69 -10.35 8.98
N ASP A 31 -6.44 -11.18 9.72
CA ASP A 31 -5.85 -12.26 10.53
C ASP A 31 -5.14 -13.32 9.70
N ARG A 32 -5.41 -13.41 8.40
CA ARG A 32 -4.75 -14.37 7.51
C ARG A 32 -3.46 -13.78 6.92
N PHE A 33 -3.49 -12.53 6.50
CA PHE A 33 -2.43 -11.94 5.68
C PHE A 33 -1.52 -10.97 6.46
N CYS A 34 -1.97 -10.44 7.61
CA CYS A 34 -1.28 -9.38 8.34
C CYS A 34 -0.71 -9.81 9.70
N ARG A 35 -0.70 -11.11 10.06
CA ARG A 35 -0.17 -11.61 11.36
C ARG A 35 1.29 -11.24 11.63
N GLY A 36 2.09 -11.05 10.59
CA GLY A 36 3.50 -10.66 10.69
C GLY A 36 3.75 -9.16 10.77
N ALA A 37 2.71 -8.35 11.02
CA ALA A 37 2.84 -6.90 11.11
C ALA A 37 3.71 -6.48 12.31
N ILE A 38 4.66 -5.58 12.06
CA ILE A 38 5.50 -4.93 13.07
C ILE A 38 4.77 -3.75 13.69
N SER A 39 4.12 -2.93 12.84
CA SER A 39 3.28 -1.82 13.25
C SER A 39 2.06 -1.73 12.34
N ILE A 40 0.98 -1.17 12.89
CA ILE A 40 -0.24 -0.84 12.17
C ILE A 40 -0.66 0.54 12.66
N GLU A 41 -0.69 1.51 11.75
CA GLU A 41 -0.86 2.93 12.06
C GLU A 41 -1.93 3.52 11.15
N GLN A 42 -2.80 4.37 11.69
CA GLN A 42 -3.83 5.04 10.89
C GLN A 42 -3.17 6.01 9.90
N ALA A 43 -3.63 5.99 8.66
CA ALA A 43 -3.05 6.81 7.61
C ALA A 43 -4.06 7.28 6.58
N THR A 44 -3.65 8.25 5.76
CA THR A 44 -4.42 8.71 4.61
C THR A 44 -3.59 8.84 3.35
N VAL A 45 -4.21 8.57 2.20
CA VAL A 45 -3.67 8.85 0.86
C VAL A 45 -4.66 9.69 0.05
N TRP A 46 -4.22 10.32 -1.03
CA TRP A 46 -5.14 10.91 -2.02
C TRP A 46 -5.69 9.82 -2.94
N GLY A 47 -6.98 9.85 -3.24
CA GLY A 47 -7.59 8.90 -4.16
C GLY A 47 -9.10 9.08 -4.33
N ARG A 48 -9.72 8.15 -5.07
CA ARG A 48 -11.18 7.97 -5.10
C ARG A 48 -11.50 6.55 -4.65
N LEU A 49 -12.32 6.45 -3.62
CA LEU A 49 -12.72 5.18 -3.03
C LEU A 49 -14.11 4.79 -3.51
N TYR A 50 -14.27 3.51 -3.84
CA TYR A 50 -15.52 2.95 -4.33
C TYR A 50 -15.89 1.69 -3.57
N HIS A 51 -17.18 1.51 -3.29
CA HIS A 51 -17.73 0.22 -2.90
C HIS A 51 -18.15 -0.54 -4.17
N LEU A 52 -17.52 -1.69 -4.44
CA LEU A 52 -17.87 -2.49 -5.61
C LEU A 52 -19.11 -3.35 -5.33
N PRO A 53 -19.92 -3.69 -6.36
CA PRO A 53 -21.06 -4.60 -6.20
C PRO A 53 -20.70 -5.98 -5.62
N ALA A 54 -19.44 -6.38 -5.74
CA ALA A 54 -18.91 -7.63 -5.19
C ALA A 54 -18.65 -7.59 -3.66
N GLY A 55 -18.88 -6.45 -2.99
CA GLY A 55 -18.83 -6.32 -1.53
C GLY A 55 -17.45 -5.98 -0.95
N PHE A 56 -16.53 -5.47 -1.75
CA PHE A 56 -15.20 -5.02 -1.33
C PHE A 56 -14.82 -3.70 -2.01
N PRO A 57 -13.85 -2.94 -1.47
CA PRO A 57 -13.54 -1.62 -1.99
C PRO A 57 -12.55 -1.65 -3.15
N ALA A 58 -12.61 -0.61 -3.98
CA ALA A 58 -11.56 -0.27 -4.92
C ALA A 58 -11.09 1.17 -4.71
N LEU A 59 -9.79 1.39 -4.93
CA LEU A 59 -9.16 2.68 -4.80
C LEU A 59 -8.49 3.08 -6.12
N GLU A 60 -8.91 4.22 -6.67
CA GLU A 60 -8.18 4.90 -7.73
C GLU A 60 -7.16 5.86 -7.11
N ILE A 61 -5.95 5.86 -7.67
CA ILE A 61 -4.86 6.75 -7.26
C ILE A 61 -4.64 7.79 -8.36
N PRO A 62 -4.49 9.08 -8.04
CA PRO A 62 -4.08 10.09 -9.01
C PRO A 62 -2.70 9.74 -9.57
N GLU A 63 -2.58 9.74 -10.90
CA GLU A 63 -1.32 9.41 -11.59
C GLU A 63 -0.15 10.28 -11.09
N SER A 64 -0.41 11.56 -10.78
CA SER A 64 0.57 12.49 -10.22
C SER A 64 1.10 12.11 -8.83
N SER A 65 0.45 11.19 -8.11
CA SER A 65 0.88 10.70 -6.80
C SER A 65 1.56 9.33 -6.86
N ILE A 66 1.64 8.70 -8.05
CA ILE A 66 2.30 7.41 -8.23
C ILE A 66 3.81 7.66 -8.39
N LEU A 67 4.59 7.12 -7.45
CA LEU A 67 6.06 7.24 -7.44
C LEU A 67 6.75 6.05 -8.10
N ALA A 68 6.11 4.88 -8.08
CA ALA A 68 6.60 3.67 -8.72
C ALA A 68 5.46 2.66 -8.92
N HIS A 69 5.65 1.73 -9.86
CA HIS A 69 4.81 0.54 -10.02
C HIS A 69 5.49 -0.66 -9.39
N GLY A 70 4.70 -1.54 -8.77
CA GLY A 70 5.18 -2.76 -8.15
C GLY A 70 5.71 -3.74 -9.19
N THR A 71 6.67 -4.56 -8.77
CA THR A 71 7.32 -5.57 -9.61
C THR A 71 6.97 -6.99 -9.16
N ALA A 72 7.45 -8.00 -9.89
CA ALA A 72 7.31 -9.39 -9.47
C ALA A 72 8.24 -9.77 -8.30
N ASP A 73 9.20 -8.90 -7.95
CA ASP A 73 10.21 -9.14 -6.93
C ASP A 73 9.94 -8.27 -5.68
N PRO A 74 9.45 -8.86 -4.57
CA PRO A 74 9.19 -8.14 -3.33
C PRO A 74 10.40 -7.40 -2.75
N LEU A 75 11.62 -7.92 -2.98
CA LEU A 75 12.83 -7.27 -2.50
C LEU A 75 13.14 -6.00 -3.28
N THR A 76 12.94 -6.03 -4.60
CA THR A 76 13.05 -4.83 -5.45
C THR A 76 12.04 -3.75 -5.06
N ASP A 77 10.80 -4.14 -4.72
CA ASP A 77 9.77 -3.21 -4.26
C ASP A 77 10.13 -2.59 -2.90
N ALA A 78 10.62 -3.40 -1.95
CA ALA A 78 11.08 -2.90 -0.65
C ALA A 78 12.27 -1.95 -0.78
N LEU A 79 13.22 -2.24 -1.69
CA LEU A 79 14.36 -1.36 -1.98
C LEU A 79 13.91 -0.05 -2.65
N THR A 80 12.94 -0.10 -3.56
CA THR A 80 12.39 1.09 -4.22
C THR A 80 11.76 2.04 -3.19
N GLN A 81 10.99 1.52 -2.25
CA GLN A 81 10.43 2.28 -1.13
C GLN A 81 11.51 2.95 -0.27
N GLN A 82 12.67 2.31 -0.08
CA GLN A 82 13.77 2.82 0.76
C GLN A 82 14.69 3.82 0.06
N ARG A 83 14.83 3.71 -1.26
CA ARG A 83 15.72 4.57 -2.05
C ARG A 83 15.23 6.01 -2.12
N ILE A 84 13.94 6.25 -1.95
CA ILE A 84 13.38 7.60 -1.93
C ILE A 84 13.77 8.24 -0.60
N THR A 85 14.65 9.24 -0.67
CA THR A 85 15.30 9.84 0.49
C THR A 85 14.34 10.73 1.28
N ALA A 86 14.69 11.02 2.53
CA ALA A 86 13.95 11.99 3.34
C ALA A 86 13.86 13.37 2.65
N GLU A 87 14.93 13.81 1.97
CA GLU A 87 14.94 15.05 1.18
C GLU A 87 13.90 14.99 0.06
N THR A 88 13.87 13.89 -0.71
CA THR A 88 12.84 13.71 -1.74
C THR A 88 11.44 13.73 -1.13
N ILE A 89 11.22 13.06 0.01
CA ILE A 89 9.94 13.06 0.72
C ILE A 89 9.51 14.48 1.11
N THR A 90 10.44 15.34 1.55
CA THR A 90 10.11 16.74 1.87
C THR A 90 9.72 17.60 0.66
N THR A 91 10.10 17.16 -0.55
CA THR A 91 9.75 17.85 -1.81
C THR A 91 8.51 17.31 -2.50
N ILE A 92 7.96 16.17 -2.05
CA ILE A 92 6.71 15.64 -2.62
C ILE A 92 5.62 16.68 -2.37
N ASP A 93 4.91 17.08 -3.42
CA ASP A 93 3.74 17.92 -3.27
C ASP A 93 2.61 17.12 -2.63
N MET A 94 2.34 17.48 -1.39
CA MET A 94 1.35 16.89 -0.53
C MET A 94 0.01 17.65 -0.60
N SER A 95 -0.09 18.67 -1.47
CA SER A 95 -1.34 19.37 -1.73
C SER A 95 -2.39 18.44 -2.38
N ARG A 96 -3.65 18.87 -2.38
CA ARG A 96 -4.72 18.14 -3.06
C ARG A 96 -4.42 18.14 -4.56
N PRO A 97 -4.32 16.98 -5.22
CA PRO A 97 -4.11 16.94 -6.66
C PRO A 97 -5.26 17.61 -7.41
N SER A 98 -4.99 18.14 -8.60
CA SER A 98 -6.02 18.74 -9.44
C SER A 98 -7.10 17.72 -9.81
N GLY A 99 -8.37 18.13 -9.69
CA GLY A 99 -9.54 17.28 -9.89
C GLY A 99 -10.30 16.98 -8.60
N ASP A 100 -11.19 16.00 -8.69
CA ASP A 100 -12.07 15.56 -7.62
C ASP A 100 -11.44 14.39 -6.84
N TRP A 101 -10.32 14.64 -6.17
CA TRP A 101 -9.63 13.66 -5.33
C TRP A 101 -9.96 13.86 -3.86
N ASP A 102 -10.16 12.78 -3.10
CA ASP A 102 -10.51 12.82 -1.67
C ASP A 102 -9.39 12.22 -0.82
N ARG A 103 -9.42 12.52 0.49
CA ARG A 103 -8.55 11.85 1.46
C ARG A 103 -9.14 10.50 1.80
N ILE A 104 -8.41 9.43 1.48
CA ILE A 104 -8.83 8.06 1.72
C ILE A 104 -8.20 7.57 3.00
N HIS A 105 -9.04 7.10 3.92
CA HIS A 105 -8.66 6.65 5.25
C HIS A 105 -8.39 5.16 5.27
N GLY A 106 -7.25 4.78 5.85
CA GLY A 106 -6.82 3.40 5.95
C GLY A 106 -5.75 3.23 7.01
N GLU A 107 -4.97 2.17 6.85
CA GLU A 107 -3.91 1.79 7.76
C GLU A 107 -2.64 1.53 6.98
N ILE A 108 -1.50 1.98 7.51
CA ILE A 108 -0.20 1.49 7.06
C ILE A 108 0.20 0.32 7.92
N ILE A 109 0.47 -0.81 7.27
CA ILE A 109 0.98 -2.01 7.90
C ILE A 109 2.45 -2.16 7.51
N THR A 110 3.32 -2.25 8.51
CA THR A 110 4.76 -2.40 8.34
C THR A 110 5.20 -3.84 8.54
N PHE A 111 6.05 -4.36 7.65
CA PHE A 111 6.56 -5.74 7.67
C PHE A 111 8.09 -5.78 7.48
N ALA A 112 8.77 -6.80 8.03
CA ALA A 112 10.22 -7.01 7.86
C ALA A 112 10.59 -8.04 6.78
N ALA A 113 9.67 -8.91 6.36
CA ALA A 113 9.93 -10.01 5.42
C ALA A 113 9.09 -9.85 4.14
N PRO A 114 9.43 -8.88 3.25
CA PRO A 114 8.67 -8.61 2.03
C PRO A 114 8.50 -9.85 1.14
N ASP A 115 9.54 -10.67 1.01
CA ASP A 115 9.56 -11.94 0.25
C ASP A 115 8.50 -12.94 0.73
N ARG A 116 8.12 -12.90 2.01
CA ARG A 116 7.10 -13.78 2.60
C ARG A 116 5.72 -13.16 2.62
N VAL A 117 5.65 -11.84 2.80
CA VAL A 117 4.39 -11.11 3.01
C VAL A 117 3.70 -10.74 1.71
N LEU A 118 4.45 -10.28 0.71
CA LEU A 118 3.87 -9.78 -0.54
C LEU A 118 3.19 -10.90 -1.35
N PRO A 119 3.84 -12.04 -1.65
CA PRO A 119 3.26 -13.04 -2.56
C PRO A 119 1.84 -13.55 -2.21
N PRO A 120 1.48 -13.83 -0.94
CA PRO A 120 0.11 -14.20 -0.61
C PRO A 120 -0.89 -13.04 -0.77
N ILE A 121 -0.48 -11.79 -0.54
CA ILE A 121 -1.33 -10.61 -0.76
C ILE A 121 -1.49 -10.37 -2.27
N ASP A 122 -0.44 -10.49 -3.07
CA ASP A 122 -0.49 -10.36 -4.53
C ASP A 122 -1.50 -11.33 -5.14
N ARG A 123 -1.53 -12.57 -4.63
CA ARG A 123 -2.51 -13.58 -5.05
C ARG A 123 -3.94 -13.22 -4.65
N LEU A 124 -4.13 -12.65 -3.46
CA LEU A 124 -5.44 -12.18 -2.99
C LEU A 124 -5.97 -11.05 -3.88
N GLU A 125 -5.12 -10.06 -4.16
CA GLU A 125 -5.46 -8.85 -4.92
C GLU A 125 -5.37 -9.07 -6.45
N GLY A 126 -5.03 -10.28 -6.90
CA GLY A 126 -4.90 -10.61 -8.32
C GLY A 126 -3.85 -9.77 -9.04
N PHE A 127 -2.80 -9.34 -8.33
CA PHE A 127 -1.70 -8.57 -8.90
C PHE A 127 -0.78 -9.46 -9.75
N ARG A 128 -0.54 -9.03 -10.98
CA ARG A 128 0.28 -9.70 -12.00
C ARG A 128 1.01 -8.63 -12.82
N PRO A 129 2.28 -8.30 -12.50
CA PRO A 129 3.00 -7.21 -13.14
C PRO A 129 3.22 -7.45 -14.64
N ASP A 130 3.41 -8.70 -15.05
CA ASP A 130 3.66 -9.07 -16.46
C ASP A 130 2.36 -9.35 -17.26
N GLY A 131 1.19 -8.99 -16.71
CA GLY A 131 -0.07 -9.33 -17.36
C GLY A 131 -1.27 -8.51 -16.88
N ARG A 132 -2.47 -9.07 -17.08
CA ARG A 132 -3.70 -8.45 -16.60
C ARG A 132 -3.82 -8.65 -15.09
N SER A 133 -3.67 -7.54 -14.37
CA SER A 133 -3.90 -7.43 -12.94
C SER A 133 -5.33 -7.00 -12.65
N MET A 134 -5.92 -7.55 -11.58
CA MET A 134 -7.19 -7.03 -11.03
C MET A 134 -6.93 -5.71 -10.31
N TYR A 135 -6.01 -5.74 -9.34
CA TYR A 135 -5.41 -4.54 -8.76
C TYR A 135 -3.97 -4.38 -9.21
N ARG A 136 -3.55 -3.15 -9.50
CA ARG A 136 -2.13 -2.78 -9.68
C ARG A 136 -1.55 -2.40 -8.32
N ARG A 137 -0.31 -2.77 -8.03
CA ARG A 137 0.42 -2.26 -6.86
C ARG A 137 1.21 -1.02 -7.26
N VAL A 138 1.04 0.08 -6.55
CA VAL A 138 1.73 1.36 -6.80
C VAL A 138 2.27 1.94 -5.50
N LEU A 139 3.41 2.64 -5.57
CA LEU A 139 4.02 3.31 -4.44
C LEU A 139 3.51 4.75 -4.37
N VAL A 140 2.98 5.15 -3.22
CA VAL A 140 2.40 6.48 -3.02
C VAL A 140 2.88 7.11 -1.72
N PRO A 141 2.84 8.46 -1.61
CA PRO A 141 2.96 9.12 -0.33
C PRO A 141 1.69 8.93 0.51
N ALA A 142 1.87 8.65 1.78
CA ALA A 142 0.80 8.47 2.76
C ALA A 142 1.11 9.27 4.03
N TRP A 143 0.08 9.91 4.61
CA TRP A 143 0.20 10.61 5.88
C TRP A 143 -0.12 9.69 7.03
N ASN A 144 0.77 9.64 8.01
CA ASN A 144 0.57 8.98 9.28
C ASN A 144 0.88 9.96 10.41
N GLN A 145 -0.12 10.32 11.22
CA GLN A 145 0.05 11.11 12.46
C GLN A 145 1.04 12.30 12.36
N ALA A 146 0.93 13.07 11.27
CA ALA A 146 1.74 14.25 10.90
C ALA A 146 3.07 14.01 10.16
N VAL A 147 3.45 12.76 9.87
CA VAL A 147 4.62 12.42 9.06
C VAL A 147 4.19 11.83 7.71
N VAL A 148 4.92 12.19 6.65
CA VAL A 148 4.78 11.54 5.34
C VAL A 148 5.67 10.30 5.30
N CYS A 149 5.10 9.19 4.88
CA CYS A 149 5.82 7.97 4.61
C CYS A 149 5.36 7.38 3.28
N LEU A 150 6.19 6.52 2.70
CA LEU A 150 5.87 5.86 1.44
C LEU A 150 5.31 4.48 1.72
N ALA A 151 4.21 4.16 1.05
CA ALA A 151 3.54 2.89 1.21
C ALA A 151 3.07 2.37 -0.15
N TRP A 152 3.21 1.07 -0.33
CA TRP A 152 2.61 0.36 -1.46
C TRP A 152 1.10 0.26 -1.25
N VAL A 153 0.32 0.52 -2.29
CA VAL A 153 -1.14 0.41 -2.27
C VAL A 153 -1.61 -0.39 -3.48
N TYR A 154 -2.63 -1.22 -3.28
CA TYR A 154 -3.32 -1.89 -4.37
C TYR A 154 -4.39 -0.95 -4.91
N SER A 155 -4.27 -0.54 -6.17
CA SER A 155 -5.21 0.36 -6.85
C SER A 155 -5.89 -0.34 -8.01
N MET A 156 -7.07 0.13 -8.38
CA MET A 156 -7.85 -0.40 -9.50
C MET A 156 -8.42 0.77 -10.28
N ASP A 157 -8.41 0.67 -11.61
CA ASP A 157 -9.20 1.56 -12.47
C ASP A 157 -10.63 1.04 -12.49
N VAL A 158 -11.53 1.81 -11.90
CA VAL A 158 -12.90 1.39 -11.60
C VAL A 158 -13.85 1.76 -12.73
N GLY A 159 -13.48 2.75 -13.56
CA GLY A 159 -14.32 3.28 -14.62
C GLY A 159 -15.69 3.73 -14.07
N SER A 160 -16.77 3.14 -14.59
CA SER A 160 -18.15 3.42 -14.15
C SER A 160 -18.73 2.39 -13.18
N HIS A 161 -17.91 1.48 -12.62
CA HIS A 161 -18.41 0.35 -11.83
C HIS A 161 -18.31 0.60 -10.32
N GLY A 162 -19.43 0.67 -9.61
CA GLY A 162 -19.44 0.77 -8.14
C GLY A 162 -19.79 2.16 -7.63
N GLN A 163 -20.02 2.24 -6.32
CA GLN A 163 -20.54 3.43 -5.65
C GLN A 163 -19.39 4.22 -5.04
N ARG A 164 -19.20 5.48 -5.45
CA ARG A 164 -18.18 6.34 -4.87
C ARG A 164 -18.49 6.68 -3.40
N LEU A 165 -17.47 6.60 -2.56
CA LEU A 165 -17.49 6.96 -1.14
C LEU A 165 -16.72 8.26 -0.94
N ALA A 166 -17.43 9.39 -0.96
CA ALA A 166 -16.84 10.73 -0.87
C ALA A 166 -16.31 11.09 0.53
N ASP A 167 -16.69 10.34 1.57
CA ASP A 167 -16.10 10.46 2.91
C ASP A 167 -14.72 9.79 3.01
N GLY A 168 -14.32 9.04 1.98
CA GLY A 168 -13.04 8.37 1.90
C GLY A 168 -12.87 7.22 2.90
N VAL A 169 -13.95 6.74 3.51
CA VAL A 169 -13.91 5.66 4.50
C VAL A 169 -14.69 4.46 3.99
N TRP A 170 -14.03 3.30 3.89
CA TRP A 170 -14.75 2.05 3.67
C TRP A 170 -15.05 1.38 5.00
N ASN A 171 -16.35 1.31 5.32
CA ASN A 171 -16.91 0.62 6.47
C ASN A 171 -17.63 -0.66 6.00
N ARG A 172 -17.63 -1.68 6.86
CA ARG A 172 -18.32 -2.94 6.61
C ARG A 172 -19.84 -2.77 6.61
#